data_AF-A0A1F6G7U3-F1
#
_entry.id   AF-A0A1F6G7U3-F1
#
_cell.length_a   1.000
_cell.length_b   1.000
_cell.length_c   1.000
_cell.angle_alpha   90.00
_cell.angle_beta   90.00
_cell.angle_gamma   90.00
#
_symmetry.space_group_name_H-M   'P 1'
#
loop_
_entity.id
_entity.type
_entity.pdbx_description
1 polymer ?
#
loop_
_entity_poly.entity_id
_entity_poly.type
_entity_poly.pdbx_seq_one_letter_code
_entity_poly.pdbx_strand_id
1 'polypeptide(L)'
;MSEERAVIVATRFIDLVLKHNWEDINGFLASEVQVFFDIVSAAGFKPREVTQGKLVGHYYDEEMRLTSKTYPINELCPFKVMNQNGEDDYRATEWLDCVLRYVACDVGPLTQASRSRYIGVIAGEIGRSIPLEPIQLTEHCDELCEPVPKRRHDRLGEFFRHTRDDDEIRPPDSFVGIHRYCGGAMHRVRATQDCDAILCQKCFLRALISTGIKTYGELRKYEETQRVIEVMRRPE
;
A
#
# COMPACT_ATOMS: atom_id res chain seq x y z
N MET A 1 7.20 -10.71 -0.36
CA MET A 1 7.31 -11.06 -1.80
C MET A 1 8.76 -10.89 -2.22
N SER A 2 9.33 -11.81 -3.01
CA SER A 2 10.71 -11.68 -3.51
C SER A 2 10.79 -10.67 -4.66
N GLU A 3 11.94 -10.00 -4.77
CA GLU A 3 12.25 -9.08 -5.88
C GLU A 3 12.10 -9.76 -7.25
N GLU A 4 12.54 -11.01 -7.36
CA GLU A 4 12.39 -11.83 -8.57
C GLU A 4 10.92 -11.97 -9.02
N ARG A 5 10.00 -12.21 -8.07
CA ARG A 5 8.57 -12.31 -8.38
C ARG A 5 8.01 -10.98 -8.87
N ALA A 6 8.44 -9.87 -8.29
CA ALA A 6 8.03 -8.53 -8.72
C ALA A 6 8.47 -8.26 -10.17
N VAL A 7 9.70 -8.63 -10.53
CA VAL A 7 10.24 -8.49 -11.88
C VAL A 7 9.47 -9.34 -12.89
N ILE A 8 9.14 -10.60 -12.56
CA ILE A 8 8.37 -11.48 -13.46
C ILE A 8 6.98 -10.92 -13.73
N VAL A 9 6.27 -10.49 -12.69
CA VAL A 9 4.91 -9.92 -12.81
C VAL A 9 4.95 -8.60 -13.58
N ALA A 10 5.89 -7.71 -13.26
CA ALA A 10 6.10 -6.47 -13.98
C ALA A 10 6.39 -6.74 -15.46
N THR A 11 7.25 -7.71 -15.78
CA THR A 11 7.57 -8.07 -17.18
C THR A 11 6.33 -8.46 -17.97
N ARG A 12 5.49 -9.36 -17.44
CA ARG A 12 4.24 -9.78 -18.09
C ARG A 12 3.29 -8.61 -18.30
N PHE A 13 3.18 -7.73 -17.31
CA PHE A 13 2.36 -6.52 -17.41
C PHE A 13 2.89 -5.57 -18.50
N ILE A 14 4.17 -5.23 -18.47
CA ILE A 14 4.79 -4.34 -19.47
C ILE A 14 4.60 -4.90 -20.88
N ASP A 15 4.87 -6.20 -21.08
CA ASP A 15 4.69 -6.83 -22.40
C ASP A 15 3.24 -6.76 -22.88
N LEU A 16 2.28 -6.94 -21.98
CA LEU A 16 0.86 -6.78 -22.31
C LEU A 16 0.53 -5.33 -22.67
N VAL A 17 1.03 -4.36 -21.90
CA VAL A 17 0.77 -2.93 -22.16
C VAL A 17 1.33 -2.50 -23.51
N LEU A 18 2.53 -2.97 -23.85
CA LEU A 18 3.18 -2.63 -25.12
C LEU A 18 2.60 -3.35 -26.33
N LYS A 19 1.89 -4.46 -26.12
CA LYS A 19 1.25 -5.24 -27.19
C LYS A 19 0.03 -4.52 -27.79
N HIS A 20 -0.67 -3.71 -26.99
CA HIS A 20 -1.96 -3.17 -27.38
C HIS A 20 -1.92 -1.67 -27.67
N ASN A 21 -2.75 -1.23 -28.63
CA ASN A 21 -3.08 0.18 -28.80
C ASN A 21 -4.27 0.54 -27.91
N TRP A 22 -4.01 1.21 -26.80
CA TRP A 22 -4.98 1.52 -25.76
C TRP A 22 -6.12 2.45 -26.18
N GLU A 23 -5.99 3.13 -27.31
CA GLU A 23 -7.06 3.97 -27.89
C GLU A 23 -8.11 3.15 -28.67
N ASP A 24 -7.79 1.92 -29.12
CA ASP A 24 -8.62 1.12 -30.03
C ASP A 24 -8.68 -0.37 -29.64
N ILE A 25 -8.73 -0.67 -28.33
CA ILE A 25 -8.85 -2.05 -27.84
C ILE A 25 -10.31 -2.53 -27.90
N ASN A 26 -10.54 -3.63 -28.63
CA ASN A 26 -11.83 -4.31 -28.75
C ASN A 26 -11.92 -5.60 -27.88
N GLY A 27 -11.52 -5.48 -26.61
CA GLY A 27 -11.63 -6.56 -25.62
C GLY A 27 -10.30 -7.23 -25.27
N PHE A 28 -10.34 -8.07 -24.24
CA PHE A 28 -9.17 -8.76 -23.69
C PHE A 28 -9.43 -10.25 -23.52
N LEU A 29 -8.39 -11.06 -23.74
CA LEU A 29 -8.43 -12.47 -23.39
C LEU A 29 -8.42 -12.66 -21.87
N ALA A 30 -9.00 -13.76 -21.39
CA ALA A 30 -8.98 -14.07 -19.95
C ALA A 30 -7.56 -14.15 -19.37
N SER A 31 -6.59 -14.64 -20.16
CA SER A 31 -5.18 -14.66 -19.78
C SER A 31 -4.55 -13.27 -19.66
N GLU A 32 -5.05 -12.28 -20.41
CA GLU A 32 -4.62 -10.89 -20.33
C GLU A 32 -5.25 -10.20 -19.12
N VAL A 33 -6.53 -10.48 -18.84
CA VAL A 33 -7.20 -10.03 -17.60
C VAL A 33 -6.44 -10.53 -16.36
N GLN A 34 -5.97 -11.78 -16.40
CA GLN A 34 -5.16 -12.37 -15.33
C GLN A 34 -3.86 -11.59 -15.06
N VAL A 35 -3.26 -10.95 -16.07
CA VAL A 35 -2.05 -10.13 -15.87
C VAL A 35 -2.36 -8.91 -15.00
N PHE A 36 -3.51 -8.26 -15.18
CA PHE A 36 -3.94 -7.15 -14.30
C PHE A 36 -4.23 -7.63 -12.88
N PHE A 37 -4.84 -8.81 -12.73
CA PHE A 37 -5.04 -9.42 -11.42
C PHE A 37 -3.71 -9.70 -10.72
N ASP A 38 -2.75 -10.29 -11.45
CA ASP A 38 -1.45 -10.68 -10.92
C ASP A 38 -0.64 -9.46 -10.44
N ILE A 39 -0.63 -8.36 -11.20
CA ILE A 39 0.10 -7.15 -10.84
C ILE A 39 -0.50 -6.44 -9.62
N VAL A 40 -1.83 -6.32 -9.55
CA VAL A 40 -2.53 -5.74 -8.41
C VAL A 40 -2.29 -6.58 -7.15
N SER A 41 -2.37 -7.91 -7.27
CA SER A 41 -2.08 -8.82 -6.16
C SER A 41 -0.63 -8.75 -5.71
N ALA A 42 0.33 -8.66 -6.63
CA ALA A 42 1.75 -8.52 -6.32
C ALA A 42 2.03 -7.21 -5.56
N ALA A 43 1.29 -6.15 -5.87
CA ALA A 43 1.38 -4.86 -5.19
C ALA A 43 0.79 -4.87 -3.76
N GLY A 44 0.30 -6.01 -3.27
CA GLY A 44 -0.18 -6.16 -1.88
C GLY A 44 -1.67 -5.86 -1.69
N PHE A 45 -2.37 -5.44 -2.74
CA PHE A 45 -3.83 -5.41 -2.72
C PHE A 45 -4.39 -6.83 -2.63
N LYS A 46 -5.63 -6.95 -2.15
CA LYS A 46 -6.33 -8.24 -2.01
C LYS A 46 -7.53 -8.30 -2.96
N PRO A 47 -7.30 -8.28 -4.29
CA PRO A 47 -8.40 -8.32 -5.25
C PRO A 47 -9.13 -9.66 -5.15
N ARG A 48 -10.45 -9.63 -5.21
CA ARG A 48 -11.28 -10.81 -5.51
C ARG A 48 -11.24 -11.09 -7.01
N GLU A 49 -11.38 -10.03 -7.81
CA GLU A 49 -11.36 -10.10 -9.27
C GLU A 49 -11.00 -8.74 -9.87
N VAL A 50 -10.61 -8.77 -11.15
CA VAL A 50 -10.46 -7.60 -12.01
C VAL A 50 -11.47 -7.72 -13.13
N THR A 51 -12.34 -6.71 -13.27
CA THR A 51 -13.48 -6.74 -14.18
C THR A 51 -13.51 -5.48 -15.03
N GLN A 52 -14.03 -5.59 -16.24
CA GLN A 52 -14.18 -4.43 -17.12
C GLN A 52 -15.12 -3.41 -16.47
N GLY A 53 -14.73 -2.14 -16.48
CA GLY A 53 -15.52 -1.07 -15.89
C GLY A 53 -14.70 0.16 -15.55
N LYS A 54 -15.38 1.30 -15.48
CA LYS A 54 -14.81 2.58 -15.07
C LYS A 54 -15.39 2.98 -13.72
N LEU A 55 -14.54 3.51 -12.83
CA LEU A 55 -14.93 4.09 -11.55
C LEU A 55 -14.83 5.60 -11.60
N VAL A 56 -15.73 6.24 -10.85
CA VAL A 56 -15.72 7.68 -10.62
C VAL A 56 -15.68 7.95 -9.12
N GLY A 57 -14.85 8.91 -8.74
CA GLY A 57 -14.84 9.48 -7.40
C GLY A 57 -15.75 10.71 -7.33
N HIS A 58 -16.05 11.15 -6.10
CA HIS A 58 -16.90 12.31 -5.85
C HIS A 58 -16.14 13.34 -5.02
N TYR A 59 -16.28 14.62 -5.37
CA TYR A 59 -15.74 15.70 -4.57
C TYR A 59 -16.64 16.01 -3.37
N TYR A 60 -16.02 16.43 -2.28
CA TYR A 60 -16.71 16.95 -1.09
C TYR A 60 -16.43 18.45 -0.95
N ASP A 61 -17.39 19.20 -0.40
CA ASP A 61 -17.19 20.61 -0.04
C ASP A 61 -16.39 20.77 1.25
N GLU A 62 -16.17 22.01 1.68
CA GLU A 62 -15.41 22.35 2.90
C GLU A 62 -16.08 21.80 4.17
N GLU A 63 -17.40 21.58 4.12
CA GLU A 63 -18.21 20.97 5.16
C GLU A 63 -18.30 19.43 5.05
N MET A 64 -17.49 18.81 4.19
CA MET A 64 -17.46 17.36 3.94
C MET A 64 -18.80 16.80 3.44
N ARG A 65 -19.61 17.62 2.75
CA ARG A 65 -20.83 17.17 2.08
C ARG A 65 -20.52 16.78 0.65
N LEU A 66 -21.20 15.73 0.20
CA LEU A 66 -21.05 15.22 -1.15
C LEU A 66 -21.49 16.27 -2.16
N THR A 67 -20.60 16.65 -3.07
CA THR A 67 -20.95 17.55 -4.19
C THR A 67 -21.47 16.74 -5.38
N SER A 68 -22.11 17.43 -6.34
CA SER A 68 -22.50 16.82 -7.61
C SER A 68 -21.32 16.60 -8.58
N LYS A 69 -20.11 17.01 -8.22
CA LYS A 69 -18.93 16.91 -9.08
C LYS A 69 -18.26 15.54 -8.90
N THR A 70 -17.87 14.94 -10.01
CA THR A 70 -17.15 13.66 -10.06
C THR A 70 -15.80 13.82 -10.73
N TYR A 71 -14.92 12.86 -10.51
CA TYR A 71 -13.64 12.73 -11.22
C TYR A 71 -13.41 11.27 -11.65
N PRO A 72 -12.77 11.02 -12.80
CA PRO A 72 -12.46 9.66 -13.23
C PRO A 72 -11.33 9.07 -12.35
N ILE A 73 -11.45 7.79 -12.01
CA ILE A 73 -10.43 7.08 -11.22
C ILE A 73 -9.49 6.28 -12.14
N ASN A 74 -10.05 5.57 -13.11
CA ASN A 74 -9.30 4.80 -14.10
C ASN A 74 -9.60 5.30 -15.50
N GLU A 75 -9.15 6.51 -15.81
CA GLU A 75 -9.42 7.16 -17.09
C GLU A 75 -8.90 6.36 -18.28
N LEU A 76 -7.69 5.82 -18.20
CA LEU A 76 -7.06 5.04 -19.27
C LEU A 76 -7.42 3.56 -19.15
N CYS A 77 -7.23 2.96 -17.97
CA CYS A 77 -7.42 1.53 -17.75
C CYS A 77 -8.90 1.14 -17.86
N PRO A 78 -9.28 0.18 -18.73
CA PRO A 78 -10.67 -0.24 -18.91
C PRO A 78 -11.16 -1.18 -17.81
N PHE A 79 -10.34 -1.44 -16.79
CA PHE A 79 -10.63 -2.38 -15.72
C PHE A 79 -10.72 -1.69 -14.37
N LYS A 80 -11.63 -2.20 -13.54
CA LYS A 80 -11.72 -1.89 -12.12
C LYS A 80 -11.42 -3.13 -11.29
N VAL A 81 -10.99 -2.89 -10.05
CA VAL A 81 -10.64 -3.93 -9.09
C VAL A 81 -11.78 -4.09 -8.08
N MET A 82 -12.19 -5.33 -7.83
CA MET A 82 -13.15 -5.68 -6.78
C MET A 82 -12.40 -6.24 -5.57
N ASN A 83 -12.73 -5.78 -4.36
CA ASN A 83 -12.15 -6.30 -3.12
C ASN A 83 -12.76 -7.65 -2.70
N GLN A 84 -12.26 -8.24 -1.61
CA GLN A 84 -12.75 -9.53 -1.08
C GLN A 84 -14.25 -9.56 -0.74
N ASN A 85 -14.83 -8.40 -0.41
CA ASN A 85 -16.25 -8.28 -0.10
C ASN A 85 -17.13 -8.17 -1.37
N GLY A 86 -16.51 -8.09 -2.55
CA GLY A 86 -17.21 -7.85 -3.81
C GLY A 86 -17.59 -6.38 -4.02
N GLU A 87 -16.94 -5.45 -3.33
CA GLU A 87 -17.13 -4.01 -3.50
C GLU A 87 -16.00 -3.40 -4.34
N ASP A 88 -16.23 -2.22 -4.90
CA ASP A 88 -15.22 -1.50 -5.69
C ASP A 88 -14.01 -1.10 -4.82
N ASP A 89 -12.82 -1.52 -5.23
CA ASP A 89 -11.57 -1.07 -4.62
C ASP A 89 -11.02 0.14 -5.38
N TYR A 90 -11.43 1.32 -4.91
CA TYR A 90 -11.08 2.61 -5.49
C TYR A 90 -9.55 2.80 -5.56
N ARG A 91 -8.81 2.36 -4.54
CA ARG A 91 -7.35 2.56 -4.45
C ARG A 91 -6.60 1.60 -5.35
N ALA A 92 -6.98 0.32 -5.35
CA ALA A 92 -6.36 -0.64 -6.25
C ALA A 92 -6.64 -0.28 -7.72
N THR A 93 -7.83 0.25 -8.01
CA THR A 93 -8.22 0.72 -9.34
C THR A 93 -7.41 1.96 -9.78
N GLU A 94 -7.28 2.97 -8.91
CA GLU A 94 -6.45 4.16 -9.16
C GLU A 94 -4.98 3.79 -9.39
N TRP A 95 -4.45 2.87 -8.57
CA TRP A 95 -3.08 2.37 -8.71
C TRP A 95 -2.86 1.67 -10.05
N LEU A 96 -3.80 0.80 -10.46
CA LEU A 96 -3.74 0.07 -11.73
C LEU A 96 -3.73 1.02 -12.92
N ASP A 97 -4.54 2.08 -12.88
CA ASP A 97 -4.54 3.11 -13.92
C ASP A 97 -3.21 3.87 -13.98
N CYS A 98 -2.62 4.21 -12.84
CA CYS A 98 -1.34 4.91 -12.78
C CYS A 98 -0.20 4.08 -13.39
N VAL A 99 -0.08 2.79 -13.06
CA VAL A 99 0.97 1.92 -13.64
C VAL A 99 0.77 1.72 -15.14
N LEU A 100 -0.48 1.65 -15.60
CA LEU A 100 -0.78 1.56 -17.03
C LEU A 100 -0.37 2.84 -17.76
N ARG A 101 -0.80 3.99 -17.25
CA ARG A 101 -0.54 5.31 -17.83
C ARG A 101 0.95 5.62 -17.91
N TYR A 102 1.70 5.24 -16.87
CA TYR A 102 3.16 5.38 -16.86
C TYR A 102 3.84 4.73 -18.07
N VAL A 103 3.31 3.60 -18.53
CA VAL A 103 3.90 2.81 -19.61
C VAL A 103 3.31 3.20 -20.97
N ALA A 104 1.99 3.36 -21.04
CA ALA A 104 1.26 3.63 -22.27
C ALA A 104 1.43 5.08 -22.76
N CYS A 105 1.61 6.05 -21.87
CA CYS A 105 1.70 7.47 -22.21
C CYS A 105 3.13 8.03 -22.21
N ASP A 106 4.16 7.23 -21.88
CA ASP A 106 5.53 7.68 -22.00
C ASP A 106 5.96 7.71 -23.48
N VAL A 107 5.97 8.93 -24.03
CA VAL A 107 6.09 9.31 -25.45
C VAL A 107 7.44 9.05 -26.12
N GLY A 108 8.31 8.26 -25.50
CA GLY A 108 9.59 7.87 -26.08
C GLY A 108 9.49 6.72 -27.10
N PRO A 109 10.46 6.58 -28.02
CA PRO A 109 10.53 5.41 -28.89
C PRO A 109 10.66 4.13 -28.05
N LEU A 110 9.89 3.11 -28.43
CA LEU A 110 9.91 1.83 -27.76
C LEU A 110 11.20 1.07 -28.08
N THR A 111 12.18 1.18 -27.19
CA THR A 111 13.45 0.46 -27.29
C THR A 111 13.53 -0.62 -26.22
N GLN A 112 14.46 -1.56 -26.38
CA GLN A 112 14.77 -2.53 -25.32
C GLN A 112 15.19 -1.84 -24.01
N ALA A 113 15.89 -0.71 -24.10
CA ALA A 113 16.26 0.09 -22.93
C ALA A 113 15.03 0.70 -22.24
N SER A 114 14.08 1.23 -23.01
CA SER A 114 12.80 1.74 -22.50
C SER A 114 12.01 0.64 -21.79
N ARG A 115 11.91 -0.54 -22.39
CA ARG A 115 11.24 -1.72 -21.81
C ARG A 115 11.87 -2.12 -20.48
N SER A 116 13.19 -2.30 -20.43
CA SER A 116 13.89 -2.68 -19.19
C SER A 116 13.72 -1.63 -18.09
N ARG A 117 13.70 -0.34 -18.45
CA ARG A 117 13.42 0.75 -17.51
C ARG A 117 12.00 0.63 -16.94
N TYR A 118 10.99 0.41 -17.78
CA TYR A 118 9.60 0.24 -17.31
C TYR A 118 9.47 -0.94 -16.35
N ILE A 119 10.10 -2.09 -16.68
CA ILE A 119 10.09 -3.27 -15.81
C ILE A 119 10.69 -2.92 -14.45
N GLY A 120 11.86 -2.27 -14.42
CA GLY A 120 12.52 -1.89 -13.17
C GLY A 120 11.70 -0.92 -12.32
N VAL A 121 11.07 0.07 -12.95
CA VAL A 121 10.22 1.04 -12.24
C VAL A 121 8.97 0.36 -11.68
N ILE A 122 8.24 -0.39 -12.50
CA ILE A 122 7.02 -1.06 -12.06
C ILE A 122 7.33 -2.12 -11.00
N ALA A 123 8.41 -2.90 -11.13
CA ALA A 123 8.83 -3.84 -10.08
C ALA A 123 9.12 -3.13 -8.75
N GLY A 124 9.78 -1.96 -8.81
CA GLY A 124 9.98 -1.11 -7.64
C GLY A 124 8.68 -0.58 -7.04
N GLU A 125 7.72 -0.18 -7.88
CA GLU A 125 6.40 0.30 -7.42
C GLU A 125 5.55 -0.81 -6.82
N ILE A 126 5.59 -2.03 -7.36
CA ILE A 126 4.93 -3.20 -6.76
C ILE A 126 5.44 -3.37 -5.31
N GLY A 127 6.75 -3.34 -5.10
CA GLY A 127 7.34 -3.40 -3.76
C GLY A 127 6.91 -2.23 -2.86
N ARG A 128 6.89 -1.01 -3.40
CA ARG A 128 6.49 0.22 -2.70
C ARG A 128 5.00 0.32 -2.38
N SER A 129 4.18 -0.52 -2.99
CA SER A 129 2.72 -0.51 -2.81
C SER A 129 2.26 -1.53 -1.75
N ILE A 130 3.13 -2.46 -1.35
CA ILE A 130 2.77 -3.43 -0.30
C ILE A 130 2.59 -2.68 1.03
N PRO A 131 1.43 -2.81 1.70
CA PRO A 131 1.21 -2.29 3.04
C PRO A 131 2.26 -2.75 4.06
N LEU A 132 2.57 -1.91 5.04
CA LEU A 132 3.32 -2.37 6.21
C LEU A 132 2.57 -3.55 6.86
N GLU A 133 3.27 -4.65 7.09
CA GLU A 133 2.72 -5.75 7.88
C GLU A 133 2.46 -5.23 9.30
N PRO A 134 1.23 -5.39 9.85
CA PRO A 134 0.93 -4.90 11.18
C PRO A 134 1.95 -5.35 12.22
N ILE A 135 2.31 -4.46 13.13
CA ILE A 135 3.24 -4.77 14.22
C ILE A 135 2.41 -5.05 15.46
N GLN A 136 2.46 -6.29 15.93
CA GLN A 136 1.86 -6.69 17.19
C GLN A 136 2.63 -6.06 18.35
N LEU A 137 1.94 -5.24 19.15
CA LEU A 137 2.47 -4.48 20.28
C LEU A 137 2.28 -5.17 21.63
N THR A 138 1.36 -6.14 21.72
CA THR A 138 1.03 -6.85 22.97
C THR A 138 0.75 -8.32 22.71
N GLU A 139 0.75 -9.15 23.74
CA GLU A 139 0.36 -10.56 23.66
C GLU A 139 -1.10 -10.79 23.25
N HIS A 140 -1.98 -9.80 23.44
CA HIS A 140 -3.40 -9.86 23.08
C HIS A 140 -3.68 -9.51 21.61
N CYS A 141 -2.64 -9.60 20.78
CA CYS A 141 -2.69 -9.28 19.35
C CYS A 141 -3.10 -7.83 19.06
N ASP A 142 -2.86 -6.88 19.97
CA ASP A 142 -3.03 -5.45 19.68
C ASP A 142 -2.00 -5.03 18.62
N GLU A 143 -2.48 -4.52 17.49
CA GLU A 143 -1.63 -4.28 16.32
C GLU A 143 -1.59 -2.81 15.92
N LEU A 144 -0.37 -2.32 15.71
CA LEU A 144 -0.08 -1.07 15.02
C LEU A 144 -0.12 -1.32 13.51
N CYS A 145 -1.08 -0.68 12.85
CA CYS A 145 -1.16 -0.63 11.40
C CYS A 145 -0.56 0.68 10.87
N GLU A 146 -0.08 0.64 9.62
CA GLU A 146 0.33 1.87 8.94
C GLU A 146 -0.84 2.88 8.87
N PRO A 147 -0.51 4.18 8.83
CA PRO A 147 -1.51 5.17 8.50
C PRO A 147 -1.99 5.03 7.05
N VAL A 148 -3.04 5.76 6.69
CA VAL A 148 -3.46 5.86 5.29
C VAL A 148 -2.24 6.29 4.45
N PRO A 149 -1.89 5.52 3.40
CA PRO A 149 -0.70 5.79 2.60
C PRO A 149 -0.79 7.18 1.97
N LYS A 150 0.34 7.87 1.92
CA LYS A 150 0.39 9.21 1.31
C LYS A 150 0.43 9.07 -0.20
N ARG A 151 -0.30 9.95 -0.88
CA ARG A 151 -0.17 10.14 -2.33
C ARG A 151 1.17 10.80 -2.62
N ARG A 152 1.90 10.25 -3.58
CA ARG A 152 3.09 10.83 -4.17
C ARG A 152 2.74 11.24 -5.59
N HIS A 153 2.68 12.54 -5.82
CA HIS A 153 2.61 13.08 -7.17
C HIS A 153 3.98 12.99 -7.81
N ASP A 154 4.08 12.32 -8.94
CA ASP A 154 5.18 12.49 -9.86
C ASP A 154 4.67 13.01 -11.22
N ARG A 155 5.57 13.16 -12.21
CA ARG A 155 5.20 13.71 -13.52
C ARG A 155 4.23 12.81 -14.31
N LEU A 156 4.02 11.56 -13.89
CA LEU A 156 3.39 10.51 -14.69
C LEU A 156 2.26 9.76 -13.94
N GLY A 157 2.05 10.00 -12.64
CA GLY A 157 0.93 9.45 -11.88
C GLY A 157 0.90 9.80 -10.39
N GLU A 158 -0.13 9.32 -9.70
CA GLU A 158 -0.28 9.37 -8.24
C GLU A 158 0.00 7.98 -7.65
N PHE A 159 1.25 7.72 -7.27
CA PHE A 159 1.58 6.46 -6.59
C PHE A 159 1.37 6.56 -5.07
N PHE A 160 1.06 5.44 -4.44
CA PHE A 160 0.94 5.36 -2.98
C PHE A 160 2.30 5.06 -2.37
N ARG A 161 2.71 5.84 -1.36
CA ARG A 161 3.86 5.52 -0.52
C ARG A 161 3.39 4.95 0.80
N HIS A 162 3.49 3.62 0.91
CA HIS A 162 3.27 2.87 2.14
C HIS A 162 4.46 2.98 3.08
N THR A 163 4.19 2.77 4.38
CA THR A 163 5.23 2.75 5.42
C THR A 163 6.11 1.51 5.30
N ARG A 164 7.40 1.66 5.61
CA ARG A 164 8.42 0.62 5.55
C ARG A 164 9.05 0.37 6.91
N ASP A 165 9.64 -0.80 7.08
CA ASP A 165 10.37 -1.16 8.29
C ASP A 165 11.60 -0.26 8.54
N ASP A 166 12.20 0.30 7.49
CA ASP A 166 13.29 1.26 7.57
C ASP A 166 12.84 2.72 7.71
N ASP A 167 11.53 3.01 7.57
CA ASP A 167 11.01 4.35 7.85
C ASP A 167 11.14 4.66 9.35
N GLU A 168 11.49 5.92 9.65
CA GLU A 168 11.60 6.39 11.02
C GLU A 168 10.22 6.46 11.70
N ILE A 169 10.14 5.88 12.90
CA ILE A 169 9.11 6.20 13.88
C ILE A 169 9.45 7.59 14.41
N ARG A 170 8.64 8.54 13.98
CA ARG A 170 8.72 9.96 14.34
C ARG A 170 8.95 10.16 15.86
N PRO A 171 9.58 11.28 16.27
CA PRO A 171 9.91 11.56 17.66
C PRO A 171 8.68 11.58 18.59
N PRO A 172 8.87 11.60 19.93
CA PRO A 172 7.75 11.71 20.86
C PRO A 172 6.78 12.84 20.50
N ASP A 173 5.52 12.65 20.86
CA ASP A 173 4.35 13.48 20.56
C ASP A 173 3.92 13.49 19.10
N SER A 174 4.32 12.46 18.36
CA SER A 174 3.95 12.29 16.95
C SER A 174 3.01 11.10 16.73
N PHE A 175 2.19 11.25 15.70
CA PHE A 175 1.38 10.18 15.16
C PHE A 175 2.26 9.15 14.44
N VAL A 176 2.06 7.87 14.76
CA VAL A 176 2.88 6.74 14.28
C VAL A 176 2.06 5.63 13.62
N GLY A 177 0.73 5.74 13.57
CA GLY A 177 -0.11 4.75 12.90
C GLY A 177 -1.48 4.61 13.53
N ILE A 178 -2.19 3.56 13.15
CA ILE A 178 -3.58 3.32 13.54
C ILE A 178 -3.67 2.02 14.32
N HIS A 179 -4.45 2.02 15.40
CA HIS A 179 -4.75 0.80 16.12
C HIS A 179 -5.76 -0.04 15.33
N ARG A 180 -5.43 -1.29 15.00
CA ARG A 180 -6.25 -2.15 14.14
C ARG A 180 -7.70 -2.31 14.62
N TYR A 181 -7.92 -2.53 15.92
CA TYR A 181 -9.26 -2.88 16.42
C TYR A 181 -10.17 -1.67 16.60
N CYS A 182 -9.68 -0.61 17.24
CA CYS A 182 -10.52 0.55 17.52
C CYS A 182 -10.46 1.63 16.44
N GLY A 183 -9.51 1.53 15.49
CA GLY A 183 -9.25 2.55 14.47
C GLY A 183 -8.69 3.87 15.03
N GLY A 184 -8.26 3.87 16.29
CA GLY A 184 -7.76 5.07 16.97
C GLY A 184 -6.33 5.42 16.55
N ALA A 185 -6.05 6.72 16.46
CA ALA A 185 -4.71 7.22 16.22
C ALA A 185 -3.74 6.78 17.34
N MET A 186 -2.58 6.26 16.95
CA MET A 186 -1.53 5.86 17.86
C MET A 186 -0.40 6.89 17.82
N HIS A 187 0.05 7.29 19.00
CA HIS A 187 1.11 8.28 19.17
C HIS A 187 2.26 7.69 19.97
N ARG A 188 3.48 8.03 19.58
CA ARG A 188 4.65 7.82 20.44
C ARG A 188 4.69 8.94 21.46
N VAL A 189 4.79 8.62 22.75
CA VAL A 189 4.87 9.60 23.84
C VAL A 189 6.04 9.26 24.75
N ARG A 190 6.68 10.28 25.32
CA ARG A 190 7.77 10.07 26.29
C ARG A 190 7.17 9.61 27.62
N ALA A 191 7.55 8.43 28.10
CA ALA A 191 7.03 7.86 29.35
C ALA A 191 7.99 8.09 30.53
N THR A 192 9.28 7.83 30.33
CA THR A 192 10.37 8.04 31.29
C THR A 192 11.64 8.47 30.56
N GLN A 193 12.77 8.65 31.25
CA GLN A 193 14.03 9.00 30.60
C GLN A 193 14.43 7.99 29.51
N ASP A 194 14.22 6.70 29.75
CA ASP A 194 14.70 5.60 28.89
C ASP A 194 13.58 4.82 28.20
N CYS A 195 12.31 5.16 28.49
CA CYS A 195 11.15 4.53 27.88
C CYS A 195 10.23 5.56 27.19
N ASP A 196 9.80 5.21 25.99
CA ASP A 196 8.64 5.80 25.34
C ASP A 196 7.44 4.86 25.48
N ALA A 197 6.26 5.32 25.08
CA ALA A 197 5.09 4.48 24.92
C ALA A 197 4.42 4.74 23.57
N ILE A 198 3.90 3.68 22.94
CA ILE A 198 2.92 3.81 21.86
C ILE A 198 1.53 3.79 22.51
N LEU A 199 0.82 4.91 22.42
CA LEU A 199 -0.46 5.15 23.06
C LEU A 199 -1.57 5.31 22.01
N CYS A 200 -2.62 4.51 22.11
CA CYS A 200 -3.84 4.73 21.34
C CYS A 200 -4.71 5.81 22.00
N GLN A 201 -5.02 6.88 21.27
CA GLN A 201 -5.82 8.00 21.79
C GLN A 201 -7.31 7.66 21.99
N LYS A 202 -7.79 6.52 21.46
CA LYS A 202 -9.21 6.14 21.53
C LYS A 202 -9.52 5.15 22.65
N CYS A 203 -8.72 4.09 22.77
CA CYS A 203 -8.92 3.05 23.80
C CYS A 203 -7.89 3.09 24.92
N PHE A 204 -6.94 4.04 24.88
CA PHE A 204 -5.88 4.23 25.87
C PHE A 204 -4.94 3.02 26.03
N LEU A 205 -4.93 2.10 25.06
CA LEU A 205 -3.92 1.05 24.95
C LEU A 205 -2.52 1.68 24.99
N ARG A 206 -1.63 1.14 25.82
CA ARG A 206 -0.28 1.64 26.02
C ARG A 206 0.73 0.49 25.95
N ALA A 207 1.59 0.51 24.95
CA ALA A 207 2.73 -0.39 24.81
C ALA A 207 4.03 0.36 25.13
N LEU A 208 4.84 -0.13 26.07
CA LEU A 208 6.10 0.49 26.46
C LEU A 208 7.23 0.03 25.55
N ILE A 209 8.05 0.98 25.09
CA ILE A 209 9.17 0.69 24.19
C ILE A 209 10.43 1.44 24.65
N SER A 210 11.61 0.93 24.29
CA SER A 210 12.86 1.65 24.55
C SER A 210 12.95 2.94 23.73
N THR A 211 13.49 4.01 24.32
CA THR A 211 13.77 5.26 23.60
C THR A 211 14.81 5.11 22.49
N GLY A 212 15.58 4.00 22.52
CA GLY A 212 16.54 3.62 21.49
C GLY A 212 15.89 3.20 20.18
N ILE A 213 14.61 2.80 20.16
CA ILE A 213 13.91 2.39 18.94
C ILE A 213 13.61 3.60 18.07
N LYS A 214 14.04 3.56 16.82
CA LYS A 214 13.92 4.62 15.81
C LYS A 214 13.12 4.20 14.59
N THR A 215 13.04 2.91 14.24
CA THR A 215 12.33 2.46 13.03
C THR A 215 11.22 1.45 13.31
N TYR A 216 10.30 1.27 12.36
CA TYR A 216 9.23 0.25 12.47
C TYR A 216 9.79 -1.17 12.53
N GLY A 217 10.89 -1.45 11.82
CA GLY A 217 11.57 -2.74 11.86
C GLY A 217 12.27 -3.00 13.20
N GLU A 218 12.83 -1.98 13.84
CA GLU A 218 13.35 -2.09 15.20
C GLU A 218 12.24 -2.35 16.21
N LEU A 219 11.11 -1.68 16.07
CA LEU A 219 9.93 -1.92 16.90
C LEU A 219 9.43 -3.36 16.76
N ARG A 220 9.29 -3.86 15.51
CA ARG A 220 8.87 -5.24 15.24
C ARG A 220 9.78 -6.25 15.95
N LYS A 221 11.09 -6.12 15.77
CA LYS A 221 12.10 -6.99 16.42
C LYS A 221 12.06 -6.90 17.95
N TYR A 222 11.86 -5.70 18.48
CA TYR A 222 11.75 -5.49 19.92
C TYR A 222 10.56 -6.25 20.50
N GLU A 223 9.38 -6.12 19.90
CA GLU A 223 8.16 -6.79 20.36
C GLU A 223 8.22 -8.31 20.18
N GLU A 224 8.86 -8.80 19.11
CA GLU A 224 9.15 -10.23 18.94
C GLU A 224 10.06 -10.73 20.07
N THR A 225 11.10 -9.98 20.42
CA THR A 225 12.04 -10.33 21.50
C THR A 225 11.35 -10.34 22.86
N GLN A 226 10.52 -9.33 23.17
CA GLN A 226 9.78 -9.27 24.44
C GLN A 226 8.85 -10.47 24.59
N ARG A 227 8.13 -10.85 23.53
CA ARG A 227 7.24 -12.03 23.52
C ARG A 227 7.99 -13.33 23.81
N VAL A 228 9.17 -13.54 23.21
CA VAL A 228 9.99 -14.73 23.49
C VAL A 228 10.42 -14.76 24.96
N ILE A 229 10.83 -13.62 25.51
CA ILE A 229 11.25 -13.51 26.92
C ILE A 229 10.08 -13.79 27.87
N GLU A 230 8.88 -13.28 27.58
CA GLU A 230 7.69 -13.52 28.41
C GLU A 230 7.26 -14.99 28.42
N VAL A 231 7.29 -15.64 27.25
CA VAL A 231 7.01 -17.09 27.15
C VAL A 231 8.01 -17.90 27.98
N MET A 232 9.29 -17.55 27.95
CA MET A 232 10.32 -18.22 28.76
C MET A 232 10.21 -17.99 30.27
N ARG A 233 9.48 -16.94 30.70
CA ARG A 233 9.33 -16.57 32.12
C ARG A 233 8.07 -17.14 32.78
N ARG A 234 7.13 -17.73 32.03
CA ARG A 234 5.97 -18.40 32.61
C ARG A 234 6.39 -19.75 33.19
N PRO A 235 6.34 -19.96 34.52
CA PRO A 235 6.52 -21.29 35.09
C PRO A 235 5.36 -22.17 34.63
N GLU A 236 5.67 -23.43 34.29
CA GLU A 236 4.67 -24.48 34.05
C GLU A 236 3.74 -24.68 35.25
#